data_AF-A6KAI3-F1
#
_entry.id   AF-A6KAI3-F1
#
_cell.length_a   1.000
_cell.length_b   1.000
_cell.length_c   1.000
_cell.angle_alpha   90.00
_cell.angle_beta   90.00
_cell.angle_gamma   90.00
#
_symmetry.space_group_name_H-M   'P 1'
#
loop_
_entity.id
_entity.type
_entity.pdbx_description
1 polymer ?
#
loop_
_entity_poly.entity_id
_entity_poly.type
_entity_poly.pdbx_seq_one_letter_code
_entity_poly.pdbx_strand_id
1 'polypeptide(L)'
;MVMKAAVDDDASGWELNVPEKMEKSSTSWVDITQDFEDACRELKLGELLHDKLFGLFEAMSAIEMMDPKMDAGMIGNQVNRKVLNFEQAVKDGTIKIKDLSLPELIGIMDTCFCCLVRNKTRLLVH
;
A
#
# COMPACT_ATOMS: atom_id res chain seq x y z
N MET A 1 19.69 0.87 -43.92
CA MET A 1 20.42 1.06 -42.66
C MET A 1 19.39 1.05 -41.54
N VAL A 2 19.29 -0.06 -40.81
CA VAL A 2 18.44 -0.17 -39.62
C VAL A 2 19.36 -0.04 -38.43
N MET A 3 19.17 1.02 -37.64
CA MET A 3 19.91 1.25 -36.41
C MET A 3 19.33 0.33 -35.32
N LYS A 4 20.19 -0.54 -34.78
CA LYS A 4 19.89 -1.40 -33.64
C LYS A 4 20.04 -0.55 -32.38
N ALA A 5 18.94 -0.29 -31.67
CA ALA A 5 18.99 0.28 -30.34
C ALA A 5 19.49 -0.82 -29.39
N ALA A 6 20.66 -0.60 -28.79
CA ALA A 6 21.12 -1.37 -27.65
C ALA A 6 20.25 -0.94 -26.46
N VAL A 7 19.57 -1.92 -25.84
CA VAL A 7 18.98 -1.76 -24.52
C VAL A 7 20.11 -2.13 -23.56
N ASP A 8 20.68 -1.12 -22.91
CA ASP A 8 21.54 -1.33 -21.76
C ASP A 8 20.64 -1.82 -20.60
N ASP A 9 20.83 -3.08 -20.24
CA ASP A 9 20.22 -3.74 -19.09
C ASP A 9 20.90 -3.19 -17.84
N ASP A 10 20.44 -2.03 -17.38
CA ASP A 10 20.92 -1.44 -16.12
C ASP A 10 20.26 -2.22 -14.99
N ALA A 11 20.92 -3.31 -14.60
CA ALA A 11 20.62 -4.10 -13.42
C ALA A 11 20.90 -3.26 -12.16
N SER A 12 20.06 -2.24 -11.92
CA SER A 12 19.97 -1.61 -10.61
C SER A 12 19.34 -2.63 -9.68
N GLY A 13 20.20 -3.41 -9.03
CA GLY A 13 19.83 -4.40 -8.03
C GLY A 13 18.92 -3.78 -6.99
N TRP A 14 17.69 -4.26 -6.95
CA TRP A 14 16.78 -4.00 -5.84
C TRP A 14 17.27 -4.87 -4.69
N GLU A 15 18.29 -4.38 -3.97
CA GLU A 15 18.63 -4.96 -2.67
C GLU A 15 17.43 -4.73 -1.75
N LEU A 16 16.59 -5.76 -1.63
CA LEU A 16 15.56 -5.84 -0.62
C LEU A 16 16.26 -5.74 0.72
N ASN A 17 16.19 -4.57 1.35
CA ASN A 17 16.69 -4.35 2.69
C ASN A 17 15.78 -5.09 3.65
N VAL A 18 16.00 -6.41 3.80
CA VAL A 18 15.25 -7.28 4.70
C VAL A 18 15.57 -6.78 6.11
N PRO A 19 14.58 -6.26 6.87
CA PRO A 19 14.83 -5.76 8.20
C PRO A 19 15.44 -6.86 9.06
N GLU A 20 16.65 -6.61 9.56
CA GLU A 20 17.59 -7.56 10.17
C GLU A 20 17.12 -8.16 11.51
N LYS A 21 15.84 -8.02 11.87
CA LYS A 21 15.35 -8.44 13.18
C LYS A 21 13.88 -8.87 13.17
N MET A 22 13.56 -9.86 12.35
CA MET A 22 12.52 -10.81 12.73
C MET A 22 13.19 -11.85 13.64
N GLU A 23 12.77 -11.93 14.91
CA GLU A 23 13.18 -13.02 15.78
C GLU A 23 12.95 -14.34 15.04
N LYS A 24 14.01 -15.13 14.89
CA LYS A 24 13.99 -16.41 14.18
C LYS A 24 12.97 -17.32 14.84
N SER A 25 11.75 -17.32 14.32
CA SER A 25 10.93 -18.53 14.36
C SER A 25 11.79 -19.64 13.77
N SER A 26 11.71 -20.85 14.34
CA SER A 26 12.48 -22.03 13.90
C SER A 26 11.97 -22.58 12.55
N THR A 27 11.69 -21.68 11.60
CA THR A 27 11.07 -21.97 10.32
C THR A 27 12.17 -22.01 9.26
N SER A 28 12.36 -23.17 8.65
CA SER A 28 13.22 -23.32 7.47
C SER A 28 12.47 -22.81 6.25
N TRP A 29 12.89 -21.67 5.72
CA TRP A 29 12.40 -21.16 4.44
C TRP A 29 13.09 -21.89 3.30
N VAL A 30 12.31 -22.30 2.31
CA VAL A 30 12.80 -22.90 1.05
C VAL A 30 12.43 -21.94 -0.08
N ASP A 31 13.40 -21.58 -0.90
CA ASP A 31 13.16 -20.76 -2.09
C ASP A 31 12.51 -21.63 -3.18
N ILE A 32 11.37 -21.18 -3.68
CA ILE A 32 10.57 -21.85 -4.71
C ILE A 32 10.40 -20.99 -5.96
N THR A 33 11.17 -19.90 -6.10
CA THR A 33 11.02 -18.92 -7.19
C THR A 33 11.08 -19.59 -8.56
N GLN A 34 12.10 -20.43 -8.79
CA GLN A 34 12.29 -21.08 -10.08
C GLN A 34 11.18 -22.10 -10.40
N ASP A 35 10.82 -22.94 -9.41
CA ASP A 35 9.77 -23.94 -9.56
C ASP A 35 8.41 -23.28 -9.85
N PHE A 36 8.14 -22.14 -9.21
CA PHE A 36 6.93 -21.37 -9.42
C PHE A 36 6.88 -20.74 -10.82
N GLU A 37 7.97 -20.11 -11.25
CA GLU A 37 8.06 -19.53 -12.60
C GLU A 37 7.89 -20.59 -13.70
N ASP A 38 8.52 -21.75 -13.54
CA ASP A 38 8.42 -22.84 -14.52
C ASP A 38 6.99 -23.40 -14.59
N ALA A 39 6.31 -23.58 -13.46
CA ALA A 39 4.90 -23.96 -13.44
C ALA A 39 3.99 -22.90 -14.09
N CYS A 40 4.26 -21.61 -13.90
CA CYS A 40 3.50 -20.54 -14.52
C CYS A 40 3.65 -20.49 -16.05
N ARG A 41 4.78 -20.96 -16.61
CA ARG A 41 4.99 -21.01 -18.07
C ARG A 41 4.08 -22.01 -18.78
N GLU A 42 3.52 -22.98 -18.07
CA GLU A 42 2.58 -23.95 -18.63
C GLU A 42 1.17 -23.37 -18.84
N LEU A 43 0.84 -22.27 -18.15
CA LEU A 43 -0.45 -21.59 -18.28
C LEU A 43 -0.54 -20.87 -19.62
N LYS A 44 -1.65 -21.07 -20.33
CA LYS A 44 -1.93 -20.34 -21.58
C LYS A 44 -2.50 -18.96 -21.27
N LEU A 45 -2.40 -18.07 -22.26
CA LEU A 45 -3.00 -16.75 -22.17
C LEU A 45 -4.51 -16.85 -21.87
N GLY A 46 -4.94 -16.23 -20.77
CA GLY A 46 -6.33 -16.24 -20.31
C GLY A 46 -6.68 -17.36 -19.33
N GLU A 47 -5.75 -18.26 -19.01
CA GLU A 47 -5.93 -19.24 -17.93
C GLU A 47 -5.55 -18.63 -16.57
N LEU A 48 -6.31 -18.99 -15.53
CA LEU A 48 -6.10 -18.54 -14.15
C LEU A 48 -6.24 -19.73 -13.21
N LEU A 49 -5.23 -19.95 -12.38
CA LEU A 49 -5.26 -20.95 -11.32
C LEU A 49 -5.72 -20.29 -10.01
N HIS A 50 -6.85 -20.74 -9.48
CA HIS A 50 -7.37 -20.28 -8.19
C HIS A 50 -8.23 -21.36 -7.51
N ASP A 51 -8.53 -21.19 -6.23
CA ASP A 51 -9.43 -22.09 -5.51
C ASP A 51 -10.87 -21.98 -6.03
N LYS A 52 -11.63 -23.08 -5.97
CA LYS A 52 -13.02 -23.13 -6.45
C LYS A 52 -13.96 -22.16 -5.73
N LEU A 53 -13.64 -21.79 -4.50
CA LEU A 53 -14.43 -20.85 -3.71
C LEU A 53 -14.02 -19.39 -3.93
N PHE A 54 -12.87 -19.14 -4.56
CA PHE A 54 -12.38 -17.79 -4.80
C PHE A 54 -13.02 -17.18 -6.05
N GLY A 55 -13.73 -16.06 -5.85
CA GLY A 55 -14.43 -15.36 -6.93
C GLY A 55 -13.62 -14.18 -7.49
N LEU A 56 -13.74 -13.91 -8.78
CA LEU A 56 -13.05 -12.77 -9.41
C LEU A 56 -13.47 -11.40 -8.82
N PHE A 57 -14.68 -11.30 -8.28
CA PHE A 57 -15.14 -10.09 -7.58
C PHE A 57 -14.33 -9.80 -6.31
N GLU A 58 -13.83 -10.84 -5.64
CA GLU A 58 -12.98 -10.68 -4.46
C GLU A 58 -11.61 -10.13 -4.87
N ALA A 59 -11.07 -10.62 -5.98
CA ALA A 59 -9.82 -10.15 -6.55
C ALA A 59 -9.85 -8.67 -6.96
N MET A 60 -11.01 -8.12 -7.33
CA MET A 60 -11.15 -6.69 -7.66
C MET A 60 -10.84 -5.75 -6.49
N SER A 61 -10.96 -6.24 -5.25
CA SER A 61 -10.64 -5.48 -4.05
C SER A 61 -9.19 -5.64 -3.60
N ALA A 62 -8.43 -6.54 -4.24
CA ALA A 62 -7.04 -6.78 -3.89
C ALA A 62 -6.20 -5.52 -4.16
N ILE A 63 -5.23 -5.30 -3.28
CA ILE A 63 -4.28 -4.19 -3.44
C ILE A 63 -3.19 -4.64 -4.41
N GLU A 64 -2.91 -3.80 -5.40
CA GLU A 64 -1.79 -3.99 -6.33
C GLU A 64 -0.55 -3.32 -5.74
N MET A 65 0.46 -4.11 -5.40
CA MET A 65 1.73 -3.59 -4.88
C MET A 65 2.47 -2.80 -5.97
N MET A 66 3.17 -1.74 -5.57
CA MET A 66 3.92 -0.84 -6.46
C MET A 66 3.08 0.01 -7.42
N ASP A 67 1.75 -0.08 -7.38
CA ASP A 67 0.88 0.83 -8.14
C ASP A 67 0.72 2.18 -7.40
N PRO A 68 1.01 3.34 -8.02
CA PRO A 68 0.94 4.64 -7.34
C PRO A 68 -0.44 5.05 -6.80
N LYS A 69 -1.53 4.45 -7.27
CA LYS A 69 -2.90 4.77 -6.85
C LYS A 69 -3.45 3.77 -5.84
N MET A 70 -3.08 2.50 -5.96
CA MET A 70 -3.56 1.42 -5.11
C MET A 70 -2.65 1.16 -3.91
N ASP A 71 -1.35 1.47 -4.01
CA ASP A 71 -0.36 1.27 -2.96
C ASP A 71 -0.11 2.55 -2.15
N ALA A 72 -0.62 2.58 -0.91
CA ALA A 72 -0.41 3.69 0.02
C ALA A 72 1.07 3.93 0.37
N GLY A 73 1.90 2.88 0.29
CA GLY A 73 3.35 2.98 0.48
C GLY A 73 4.02 3.81 -0.60
N MET A 74 3.46 3.83 -1.82
CA MET A 74 3.97 4.62 -2.94
C MET A 74 3.58 6.10 -2.83
N ILE A 75 2.39 6.41 -2.31
CA ILE A 75 1.88 7.79 -2.17
C ILE A 75 2.68 8.59 -1.12
N GLY A 76 3.15 7.92 -0.06
CA GLY A 76 3.92 8.54 1.03
C GLY A 76 5.25 9.19 0.59
N ASN A 77 5.84 8.72 -0.52
CA ASN A 77 7.09 9.26 -1.07
C ASN A 77 6.90 10.30 -2.18
N GLN A 78 5.70 10.43 -2.76
CA GLN A 78 5.44 11.35 -3.87
C GLN A 78 5.18 12.78 -3.40
N VAL A 79 4.62 12.93 -2.20
CA VAL A 79 4.50 14.21 -1.52
C VAL A 79 5.65 14.25 -0.53
N ASN A 80 6.43 15.33 -0.50
CA ASN A 80 7.54 15.55 0.46
C ASN A 80 7.00 15.77 1.90
N ARG A 81 6.00 14.99 2.30
CA ARG A 81 5.19 15.12 3.49
C ARG A 81 5.48 13.90 4.34
N LYS A 82 6.30 14.10 5.37
CA LYS A 82 6.58 13.10 6.40
C LYS A 82 5.24 12.62 6.97
N VAL A 83 4.88 11.36 6.70
CA VAL A 83 3.69 10.74 7.29
C VAL A 83 4.00 10.47 8.75
N LEU A 84 3.55 11.36 9.62
CA LEU A 84 3.76 11.24 11.06
C LEU A 84 2.68 10.35 11.65
N ASN A 85 3.09 9.36 12.45
CA ASN A 85 2.13 8.69 13.33
C ASN A 85 1.67 9.67 14.43
N PHE A 86 0.60 9.33 15.15
CA PHE A 86 0.04 10.21 16.18
C PHE A 86 1.08 10.64 17.22
N GLU A 87 1.85 9.69 17.76
CA GLU A 87 2.87 9.99 18.78
C GLU A 87 3.99 10.90 18.24
N GLN A 88 4.43 10.69 17.01
CA GLN A 88 5.43 11.51 16.34
C GLN A 88 4.89 12.91 16.06
N ALA A 89 3.64 13.04 15.63
CA ALA A 89 3.01 14.35 15.38
C ALA A 89 2.83 15.16 16.66
N VAL A 90 2.63 14.48 17.79
CA VAL A 90 2.57 15.10 19.12
C VAL A 90 3.95 15.55 19.57
N LYS A 91 4.97 14.70 19.38
CA LYS A 91 6.37 15.04 19.70
C LYS A 91 6.92 16.17 18.84
N ASP A 92 6.61 16.16 17.54
CA ASP A 92 7.00 17.19 16.57
C ASP A 92 6.19 18.50 16.77
N GLY A 93 5.23 18.53 17.70
CA GLY A 93 4.43 19.72 18.03
C GLY A 93 3.44 20.12 16.92
N THR A 94 3.27 19.27 15.91
CA THR A 94 2.41 19.50 14.74
C THR A 94 0.93 19.44 15.10
N ILE A 95 0.57 18.78 16.21
CA ILE A 95 -0.81 18.64 16.69
C ILE A 95 -0.92 19.16 18.13
N LYS A 96 -1.86 20.09 18.36
CA LYS A 96 -2.22 20.55 19.71
C LYS A 96 -3.21 19.58 20.36
N ILE A 97 -2.88 19.07 21.54
CA ILE A 97 -3.76 18.18 22.34
C ILE A 97 -4.39 18.91 23.54
N LYS A 98 -3.70 19.92 24.08
CA LYS A 98 -4.12 20.66 25.27
C LYS A 98 -4.27 22.14 24.94
N ASP A 99 -4.98 22.87 25.81
CA ASP A 99 -5.17 24.32 25.74
C ASP A 99 -5.85 24.81 24.44
N LEU A 100 -6.83 24.04 23.96
CA LEU A 100 -7.69 24.44 22.85
C LEU A 100 -8.63 25.58 23.28
N SER A 101 -8.70 26.63 22.47
CA SER A 101 -9.68 27.70 22.66
C SER A 101 -11.10 27.21 22.33
N LEU A 102 -12.12 27.88 22.89
CA LEU A 102 -13.52 27.53 22.62
C LEU A 102 -13.85 27.54 21.11
N PRO A 103 -13.38 28.51 20.30
CA PRO A 103 -13.60 28.47 18.85
C PRO A 103 -12.92 27.28 18.16
N GLU A 104 -11.69 26.92 18.56
CA GLU A 104 -10.98 25.75 18.01
C GLU A 104 -11.72 24.44 18.34
N LEU A 105 -12.21 24.30 19.58
CA LEU A 105 -12.98 23.14 20.00
C LEU A 105 -14.27 22.98 19.19
N ILE A 106 -15.01 24.08 18.99
CA ILE A 106 -16.23 24.08 18.16
C ILE A 106 -15.88 23.72 16.71
N GLY A 107 -14.79 24.26 16.16
CA GLY A 107 -14.35 23.92 14.80
C GLY A 107 -13.99 22.45 14.62
N ILE A 108 -13.35 21.83 15.62
CA ILE A 108 -13.08 20.38 15.63
C ILE A 108 -14.40 19.60 15.66
N MET A 109 -15.33 19.98 16.56
CA MET A 109 -16.63 19.33 16.66
C MET A 109 -17.40 19.41 15.33
N ASP A 110 -17.48 20.59 14.71
CA ASP A 110 -18.17 20.80 13.44
C ASP A 110 -17.54 19.95 12.32
N THR A 111 -16.21 19.91 12.24
CA THR A 111 -15.50 19.08 11.25
C THR A 111 -15.76 17.58 11.47
N CYS A 112 -15.76 17.12 12.73
CA CYS A 112 -16.10 15.74 13.08
C CYS A 112 -17.55 15.40 12.69
N PHE A 113 -18.50 16.29 12.98
CA PHE A 113 -19.90 16.12 12.60
C PHE A 113 -20.08 16.11 11.08
N CYS A 114 -19.40 16.99 10.35
CA CYS A 114 -19.40 17.01 8.89
C CYS A 114 -18.91 15.67 8.30
N CYS A 115 -17.79 15.14 8.82
CA CYS A 115 -17.27 13.83 8.41
C CYS A 115 -18.27 12.70 8.69
N LEU A 116 -18.92 12.72 9.85
CA LEU A 116 -19.94 11.73 10.21
C LEU A 116 -21.13 11.76 9.24
N VAL A 117 -21.64 12.96 8.94
CA VAL A 117 -22.78 13.14 8.01
C VAL A 117 -22.40 12.74 6.59
N ARG A 118 -21.21 13.13 6.11
CA ARG A 118 -20.72 12.79 4.76
C ARG A 118 -20.55 11.29 4.56
N ASN A 119 -20.01 10.59 5.56
CA ASN A 119 -19.87 9.13 5.49
C ASN A 119 -21.24 8.44 5.52
N LYS A 120 -22.20 8.98 6.27
CA LYS A 120 -23.57 8.45 6.33
C LYS A 120 -24.37 8.67 5.04
N THR A 121 -24.18 9.81 4.36
CA THR A 121 -24.82 10.08 3.06
C THR A 121 -24.19 9.28 1.93
N ARG A 122 -22.87 9.02 1.96
CA ARG A 122 -22.21 8.16 0.98
C ARG A 122 -22.66 6.69 1.05
N LEU A 123 -23.09 6.21 2.22
CA LEU A 123 -23.65 4.87 2.41
C LEU A 123 -25.11 4.72 1.94
N LEU A 124 -25.82 5.81 1.64
CA LEU A 124 -27.23 5.79 1.22
C LEU A 124 -27.42 5.98 -0.30
N VAL A 125 -26.34 6.10 -1.07
CA VAL A 125 -26.34 6.32 -2.53
C VAL A 125 -25.84 5.09 -3.31
N HIS A 126 -25.69 3.94 -2.66
CA HIS A 126 -25.47 2.65 -3.30
C HIS A 126 -26.49 1.61 -2.82
#